data_AF-X1QCH7-F1
#
_entry.id   AF-X1QCH7-F1
#
_cell.length_a   1.000
_cell.length_b   1.000
_cell.length_c   1.000
_cell.angle_alpha   90.00
_cell.angle_beta   90.00
_cell.angle_gamma   90.00
#
_symmetry.space_group_name_H-M   'P 1'
#
loop_
_entity.id
_entity.type
_entity.pdbx_description
1 polymer ?
#
loop_
_entity_poly.entity_id
_entity_poly.type
_entity_poly.pdbx_seq_one_letter_code
_entity_poly.pdbx_strand_id
1 'polypeptide(L)'
;LPIGVSKAKSPVGALEASHRAASNGARLQQRGLNGVKYVVSDEHDGLKAALNALMPGILWQRCQCHLQCNAAGYVPKTRMRKQVHNDIRDIFNAPDRQQAERRLKSYVAKYEKTAAKLSVWMEENLPEGLTVFALPEGIPSPAKAGSEFGSSDSRHSEGI
;
A
#
# COMPACT_ATOMS: atom_id res chain seq x y z
N LEU A 1 26.95 11.13 0.56
CA LEU A 1 25.80 12.08 0.48
C LEU A 1 24.66 11.48 1.31
N PRO A 2 24.02 12.23 2.21
CA PRO A 2 23.31 11.65 3.34
C PRO A 2 22.09 10.85 2.89
N ILE A 3 22.05 9.60 3.37
CA ILE A 3 20.96 8.64 3.21
C ILE A 3 19.70 9.30 3.80
N GLY A 4 18.63 9.37 3.02
CA GLY A 4 17.36 9.93 3.46
C GLY A 4 16.83 9.11 4.63
N VAL A 5 16.88 9.70 5.82
CA VAL A 5 16.27 9.13 7.03
C VAL A 5 14.77 9.16 6.83
N SER A 6 14.17 8.00 6.53
CA SER A 6 12.74 7.78 6.71
C SER A 6 12.39 8.24 8.12
N LYS A 7 11.48 9.20 8.23
CA LYS A 7 11.11 9.83 9.51
C LYS A 7 10.47 8.75 10.39
N ALA A 8 11.27 8.08 11.22
CA ALA A 8 10.77 7.11 12.18
C ALA A 8 9.71 7.79 13.05
N LYS A 9 8.51 7.21 13.11
CA LYS A 9 7.48 7.67 14.05
C LYS A 9 8.06 7.61 15.46
N SER A 10 7.72 8.58 16.30
CA SER A 10 8.13 8.53 17.70
C SER A 10 7.64 7.22 18.33
N PRO A 11 8.43 6.61 19.24
CA PRO A 11 8.07 5.32 19.83
C PRO A 11 6.72 5.38 20.57
N VAL A 12 6.38 6.55 21.13
CA VAL A 12 5.09 6.81 21.79
C VAL A 12 3.93 6.75 20.79
N GLY A 13 4.06 7.39 19.63
CA GLY A 13 3.00 7.40 18.62
C GLY A 13 2.76 6.02 17.98
N ALA A 14 3.80 5.20 17.87
CA ALA A 14 3.67 3.81 17.41
C ALA A 14 2.92 2.93 18.43
N LEU A 15 3.22 3.09 19.73
CA LEU A 15 2.55 2.36 20.81
C LEU A 15 1.07 2.72 20.94
N GLU A 16 0.72 4.01 20.88
CA GLU A 16 -0.67 4.46 20.94
C GLU A 16 -1.49 3.95 19.74
N ALA A 17 -0.92 4.00 18.54
CA ALA A 17 -1.56 3.44 17.35
C ALA A 17 -1.79 1.93 17.50
N SER A 18 -0.87 1.22 18.15
CA SER A 18 -1.01 -0.21 18.43
C SER A 18 -2.14 -0.50 19.41
N HIS A 19 -2.22 0.25 20.51
CA HIS A 19 -3.30 0.12 21.48
C HIS A 19 -4.68 0.38 20.85
N ARG A 20 -4.80 1.43 20.02
CA ARG A 20 -6.06 1.73 19.32
C ARG A 20 -6.45 0.63 18.33
N ALA A 21 -5.49 0.15 17.54
CA ALA A 21 -5.72 -0.96 16.61
C ALA A 21 -6.17 -2.23 17.34
N ALA A 22 -5.53 -2.55 18.46
CA ALA A 22 -5.89 -3.70 19.29
C ALA A 22 -7.29 -3.56 19.89
N SER A 23 -7.61 -2.39 20.45
CA SER A 23 -8.95 -2.10 21.00
C SER A 23 -10.05 -2.26 19.95
N ASN A 24 -9.84 -1.71 18.75
CA ASN A 24 -10.80 -1.83 17.66
C ASN A 24 -10.96 -3.29 17.17
N GLY A 25 -9.85 -4.02 17.02
CA GLY A 25 -9.87 -5.44 16.65
C GLY A 25 -10.65 -6.30 17.64
N ALA A 26 -10.39 -6.11 18.95
CA ALA A 26 -11.10 -6.82 20.02
C ALA A 26 -12.61 -6.51 20.02
N ARG A 27 -13.00 -5.25 19.78
CA ARG A 27 -14.40 -4.86 19.65
C ARG A 27 -15.10 -5.53 18.46
N LEU A 28 -14.38 -5.75 17.36
CA LEU A 28 -14.94 -6.48 16.21
C LEU A 28 -15.14 -7.97 16.54
N GLN A 29 -14.20 -8.59 17.24
CA GLN A 29 -14.33 -9.98 17.70
C GLN A 29 -15.51 -10.15 18.67
N GLN A 30 -15.69 -9.22 19.61
CA GLN A 30 -16.85 -9.19 20.51
C GLN A 30 -18.19 -9.10 19.77
N ARG A 31 -18.20 -8.45 18.60
CA ARG A 31 -19.37 -8.36 17.71
C ARG A 31 -19.52 -9.57 16.79
N GLY A 32 -18.72 -10.60 16.98
CA GLY A 32 -18.80 -11.87 16.25
C GLY A 32 -17.89 -11.97 15.03
N LEU A 33 -16.96 -11.02 14.79
CA LEU A 33 -15.99 -11.17 13.70
C LEU A 33 -15.06 -12.35 13.99
N ASN A 34 -15.13 -13.38 13.14
CA ASN A 34 -14.31 -14.57 13.23
C ASN A 34 -13.87 -15.03 11.82
N GLY A 35 -12.87 -15.91 11.75
CA GLY A 35 -12.44 -16.52 10.50
C GLY A 35 -11.74 -15.59 9.51
N VAL A 36 -11.32 -14.39 9.92
CA VAL A 36 -10.60 -13.44 9.06
C VAL A 36 -9.34 -14.11 8.50
N LYS A 37 -9.15 -14.03 7.18
CA LYS A 37 -7.98 -14.61 6.47
C LYS A 37 -7.03 -13.55 5.92
N TYR A 38 -7.55 -12.34 5.68
CA TYR A 38 -6.84 -11.28 5.00
C TYR A 38 -7.28 -9.91 5.50
N VAL A 39 -6.34 -9.00 5.74
CA VAL A 39 -6.59 -7.63 6.18
C VAL A 39 -5.82 -6.67 5.28
N VAL A 40 -6.52 -5.63 4.78
CA VAL A 40 -5.92 -4.51 4.05
C VAL A 40 -6.08 -3.24 4.87
N SER A 41 -5.00 -2.49 5.06
CA SER A 41 -5.04 -1.20 5.75
C SER A 41 -3.99 -0.24 5.20
N ASP A 42 -4.05 1.04 5.57
CA ASP A 42 -2.88 1.92 5.39
C ASP A 42 -1.74 1.54 6.38
N GLU A 43 -0.56 2.11 6.17
CA GLU A 43 0.64 1.92 6.99
C GLU A 43 0.47 2.48 8.40
N HIS A 44 0.30 1.53 9.31
CA HIS A 44 0.35 1.77 10.74
C HIS A 44 1.15 0.64 11.38
N ASP A 45 2.37 0.92 11.83
CA ASP A 45 3.22 -0.08 12.52
C ASP A 45 2.50 -0.70 13.72
N GLY A 46 1.72 0.10 14.44
CA GLY A 46 0.92 -0.36 15.56
C GLY A 46 -0.16 -1.38 15.16
N LEU A 47 -0.70 -1.29 13.94
CA LEU A 47 -1.71 -2.22 13.44
C LEU A 47 -1.12 -3.59 13.13
N LYS A 48 0.08 -3.67 12.53
CA LYS A 48 0.77 -4.96 12.32
C LYS A 48 0.98 -5.69 13.65
N ALA A 49 1.48 -4.99 14.66
CA ALA A 49 1.67 -5.53 16.00
C ALA A 49 0.35 -6.00 16.63
N ALA A 50 -0.71 -5.19 16.52
CA ALA A 50 -2.04 -5.54 17.03
C ALA A 50 -2.64 -6.75 16.31
N LEU A 51 -2.50 -6.84 14.99
CA LEU A 51 -2.98 -7.97 14.19
C LEU A 51 -2.27 -9.26 14.58
N ASN A 52 -0.94 -9.23 14.75
CA ASN A 52 -0.18 -10.38 15.22
C ASN A 52 -0.61 -10.86 16.62
N ALA A 53 -0.99 -9.93 17.50
CA ALA A 53 -1.45 -10.27 18.85
C ALA A 53 -2.88 -10.84 18.87
N LEU A 54 -3.80 -10.30 18.05
CA LEU A 54 -5.22 -10.65 18.09
C LEU A 54 -5.61 -11.78 17.14
N MET A 55 -4.93 -11.88 15.99
CA MET A 55 -5.25 -12.81 14.91
C MET A 55 -3.95 -13.39 14.33
N PRO A 56 -3.26 -14.29 15.07
CA PRO A 56 -2.03 -14.90 14.60
C PRO A 56 -2.23 -15.63 13.26
N GLY A 57 -1.26 -15.47 12.34
CA GLY A 57 -1.32 -16.11 11.01
C GLY A 57 -2.20 -15.39 9.99
N ILE A 58 -2.74 -14.20 10.33
CA ILE A 58 -3.48 -13.37 9.37
C ILE A 58 -2.55 -12.84 8.27
N LEU A 59 -3.00 -12.88 7.02
CA LEU A 59 -2.30 -12.20 5.93
C LEU A 59 -2.63 -10.70 5.98
N TRP A 60 -1.60 -9.86 6.08
CA TRP A 60 -1.75 -8.41 6.06
C TRP A 60 -1.17 -7.80 4.79
N GLN A 61 -1.86 -6.82 4.23
CA GLN A 61 -1.40 -6.03 3.10
C GLN A 61 -1.58 -4.54 3.36
N ARG A 62 -0.63 -3.74 2.91
CA ARG A 62 -0.82 -2.29 2.79
C ARG A 62 -1.77 -1.97 1.63
N CYS A 63 -2.63 -0.95 1.77
CA CYS A 63 -3.53 -0.55 0.68
C CYS A 63 -2.71 -0.05 -0.52
N GLN A 64 -2.93 -0.69 -1.67
CA GLN A 64 -2.34 -0.29 -2.94
C GLN A 64 -2.74 1.14 -3.34
N CYS A 65 -3.95 1.56 -2.97
CA CYS A 65 -4.45 2.92 -3.14
C CYS A 65 -3.54 3.96 -2.45
N HIS A 66 -3.23 3.73 -1.17
CA HIS A 66 -2.36 4.59 -0.38
C HIS A 66 -0.92 4.52 -0.87
N LEU A 67 -0.42 3.33 -1.27
CA LEU A 67 0.89 3.20 -1.92
C LEU A 67 0.99 4.05 -3.19
N GLN A 68 -0.02 4.01 -4.07
CA GLN A 68 -0.04 4.85 -5.28
C GLN A 68 -0.02 6.35 -4.95
N CYS A 69 -0.83 6.78 -3.96
CA CYS A 69 -0.83 8.18 -3.50
C CYS A 69 0.53 8.59 -2.91
N ASN A 70 1.14 7.75 -2.08
CA ASN A 70 2.39 8.02 -1.39
C ASN A 70 3.57 8.13 -2.35
N ALA A 71 3.55 7.37 -3.45
CA ALA A 71 4.57 7.43 -4.50
C ALA A 71 4.77 8.86 -5.03
N ALA A 72 3.71 9.67 -5.11
CA ALA A 72 3.77 11.03 -5.63
C ALA A 72 4.72 11.96 -4.85
N GLY A 73 4.98 11.66 -3.56
CA GLY A 73 5.93 12.37 -2.71
C GLY A 73 7.40 12.14 -3.09
N TYR A 74 7.70 11.08 -3.83
CA TYR A 74 9.05 10.71 -4.25
C TYR A 74 9.32 11.02 -5.73
N VAL A 75 8.31 11.50 -6.46
CA VAL A 75 8.44 11.88 -7.88
C VAL A 75 9.00 13.29 -8.00
N PRO A 76 10.16 13.50 -8.66
CA PRO A 76 10.81 14.80 -8.71
C PRO A 76 10.10 15.84 -9.58
N LYS A 77 9.30 15.41 -10.58
CA LYS A 77 8.65 16.29 -11.56
C LYS A 77 7.18 15.93 -11.72
N THR A 78 6.29 16.91 -11.66
CA THR A 78 4.83 16.69 -11.78
C THR A 78 4.43 15.93 -13.05
N ARG A 79 5.07 16.23 -14.20
CA ARG A 79 4.81 15.52 -15.46
C ARG A 79 5.07 14.01 -15.42
N MET A 80 5.93 13.54 -14.52
CA MET A 80 6.24 12.12 -14.38
C MET A 80 5.18 11.37 -13.57
N ARG A 81 4.37 12.06 -12.75
CA ARG A 81 3.44 11.43 -11.80
C ARG A 81 2.45 10.49 -12.48
N LYS A 82 1.87 10.90 -13.61
CA LYS A 82 0.93 10.06 -14.38
C LYS A 82 1.58 8.76 -14.84
N GLN A 83 2.83 8.82 -15.31
CA GLN A 83 3.56 7.64 -15.75
C GLN A 83 3.90 6.72 -14.57
N VAL A 84 4.40 7.28 -13.47
CA VAL A 84 4.72 6.52 -12.24
C VAL A 84 3.48 5.82 -11.69
N HIS A 85 2.33 6.49 -11.68
CA HIS A 85 1.07 5.91 -11.24
C HIS A 85 0.66 4.70 -12.09
N ASN A 86 0.79 4.81 -13.41
CA ASN A 86 0.47 3.73 -14.33
C ASN A 86 1.43 2.54 -14.18
N ASP A 87 2.71 2.81 -14.02
CA ASP A 87 3.73 1.76 -13.82
C ASP A 87 3.51 1.00 -12.50
N ILE A 88 3.17 1.71 -11.42
CA ILE A 88 2.80 1.06 -10.14
C ILE A 88 1.53 0.23 -10.29
N ARG A 89 0.52 0.75 -11.01
CA ARG A 89 -0.71 0.00 -11.28
C ARG A 89 -0.42 -1.27 -12.10
N ASP A 90 0.51 -1.22 -13.06
CA ASP A 90 0.91 -2.41 -13.81
C ASP A 90 1.53 -3.49 -12.91
N ILE A 91 2.35 -3.11 -11.91
CA ILE A 91 2.88 -4.05 -10.91
C ILE A 91 1.74 -4.76 -10.18
N PHE A 92 0.78 -4.00 -9.66
CA PHE A 92 -0.32 -4.56 -8.85
C PHE A 92 -1.33 -5.38 -9.66
N ASN A 93 -1.47 -5.08 -10.96
CA ASN A 93 -2.35 -5.80 -11.88
C ASN A 93 -1.69 -7.02 -12.53
N ALA A 94 -0.47 -7.39 -12.12
CA ALA A 94 0.20 -8.59 -12.59
C ALA A 94 -0.67 -9.85 -12.38
N PRO A 95 -0.53 -10.88 -13.23
CA PRO A 95 -1.32 -12.10 -13.10
C PRO A 95 -0.94 -12.90 -11.86
N ASP A 96 0.33 -12.86 -11.46
CA ASP A 96 0.89 -13.59 -10.32
C ASP A 96 2.01 -12.80 -9.61
N ARG A 97 2.42 -13.29 -8.44
CA ARG A 97 3.46 -12.66 -7.60
C ARG A 97 4.80 -12.54 -8.32
N GLN A 98 5.21 -13.58 -9.04
CA GLN A 98 6.51 -13.61 -9.69
C GLN A 98 6.59 -12.56 -10.82
N GLN A 99 5.48 -12.37 -11.54
CA GLN A 99 5.34 -11.32 -12.54
C GLN A 99 5.31 -9.93 -11.91
N ALA A 100 4.63 -9.76 -10.78
CA ALA A 100 4.62 -8.49 -10.04
C ALA A 100 6.05 -8.10 -9.59
N GLU A 101 6.78 -9.04 -8.99
CA GLU A 101 8.16 -8.82 -8.54
C GLU A 101 9.12 -8.54 -9.70
N ARG A 102 8.94 -9.21 -10.86
CA ARG A 102 9.69 -8.93 -12.07
C ARG A 102 9.43 -7.52 -12.60
N ARG A 103 8.16 -7.10 -12.68
CA ARG A 103 7.77 -5.74 -13.08
C ARG A 103 8.36 -4.71 -12.11
N LEU A 104 8.27 -4.95 -10.80
CA LEU A 104 8.84 -4.08 -9.78
C LEU A 104 10.33 -3.85 -10.02
N LYS A 105 11.11 -4.92 -10.17
CA LYS A 105 12.56 -4.81 -10.46
C LYS A 105 12.84 -4.01 -11.74
N SER A 106 12.06 -4.24 -12.80
CA SER A 106 12.20 -3.50 -14.04
C SER A 106 11.92 -2.00 -13.86
N TYR A 107 10.89 -1.63 -13.11
CA TYR A 107 10.55 -0.23 -12.88
C TYR A 107 11.50 0.47 -11.92
N VAL A 108 12.03 -0.22 -10.90
CA VAL A 108 13.11 0.29 -10.04
C VAL A 108 14.32 0.65 -10.89
N ALA A 109 14.77 -0.24 -11.78
CA ALA A 109 15.88 0.04 -12.69
C ALA A 109 15.59 1.20 -13.66
N LYS A 110 14.36 1.30 -14.17
CA LYS A 110 13.91 2.41 -15.04
C LYS A 110 14.06 3.77 -14.36
N TYR A 111 13.71 3.85 -13.08
CA TYR A 111 13.68 5.12 -12.35
C TYR A 111 14.99 5.43 -11.63
N GLU A 112 15.92 4.49 -11.52
CA GLU A 112 17.14 4.62 -10.72
C GLU A 112 17.90 5.93 -11.00
N LYS A 113 18.11 6.26 -12.28
CA LYS A 113 18.85 7.46 -12.70
C LYS A 113 18.01 8.74 -12.67
N THR A 114 16.72 8.64 -12.96
CA THR A 114 15.85 9.82 -13.17
C THR A 114 15.10 10.25 -11.91
N ALA A 115 14.90 9.32 -10.98
CA ALA A 115 14.19 9.47 -9.71
C ALA A 115 14.70 8.43 -8.69
N ALA A 116 15.97 8.53 -8.28
CA ALA A 116 16.61 7.59 -7.35
C ALA A 116 15.80 7.36 -6.05
N LYS A 117 15.28 8.44 -5.44
CA LYS A 117 14.45 8.36 -4.23
C LYS A 117 13.16 7.56 -4.43
N LEU A 118 12.52 7.70 -5.59
CA LEU A 118 11.35 6.91 -5.95
C LEU A 118 11.72 5.44 -6.09
N SER A 119 12.86 5.13 -6.71
CA SER A 119 13.30 3.76 -6.97
C SER A 119 13.55 2.99 -5.68
N VAL A 120 14.27 3.60 -4.74
CA VAL A 120 14.48 3.06 -3.39
C VAL A 120 13.14 2.87 -2.68
N TRP A 121 12.29 3.90 -2.69
CA TRP A 121 10.97 3.82 -2.05
C TRP A 121 10.10 2.71 -2.65
N MET A 122 10.11 2.54 -3.97
CA MET A 122 9.36 1.49 -4.67
C MET A 122 9.80 0.09 -4.22
N GLU A 123 11.11 -0.15 -4.15
CA GLU A 123 11.67 -1.43 -3.73
C GLU A 123 11.32 -1.78 -2.28
N GLU A 124 11.35 -0.80 -1.38
CA GLU A 124 11.05 -1.01 0.05
C GLU A 124 9.55 -1.16 0.34
N ASN A 125 8.68 -0.43 -0.38
CA ASN A 125 7.29 -0.24 0.02
C ASN A 125 6.28 -1.01 -0.83
N LEU A 126 6.52 -1.16 -2.14
CA LEU A 126 5.56 -1.85 -3.02
C LEU A 126 5.39 -3.34 -2.72
N PRO A 127 6.40 -4.09 -2.22
CA PRO A 127 6.20 -5.48 -1.81
C PRO A 127 5.10 -5.67 -0.76
N GLU A 128 4.88 -4.70 0.13
CA GLU A 128 3.80 -4.75 1.13
C GLU A 128 2.39 -4.72 0.51
N GLY A 129 2.29 -4.30 -0.75
CA GLY A 129 1.07 -4.29 -1.57
C GLY A 129 0.83 -5.58 -2.36
N LEU A 130 1.70 -6.59 -2.23
CA LEU A 130 1.69 -7.82 -3.03
C LEU A 130 1.21 -9.05 -2.25
N THR A 131 0.88 -8.93 -0.96
CA THR A 131 0.40 -10.06 -0.13
C THR A 131 -0.85 -10.73 -0.71
N VAL A 132 -1.66 -10.00 -1.48
CA VAL A 132 -2.86 -10.54 -2.14
C VAL A 132 -2.58 -11.75 -3.04
N PHE A 133 -1.37 -11.87 -3.59
CA PHE A 133 -0.98 -13.03 -4.41
C PHE A 133 -0.75 -14.32 -3.58
N ALA A 134 -0.73 -14.23 -2.25
CA ALA A 134 -0.66 -15.39 -1.37
C ALA A 134 -2.05 -15.92 -0.96
N LEU A 135 -3.14 -15.29 -1.42
CA LEU A 135 -4.49 -15.77 -1.14
C LEU A 135 -4.79 -17.05 -1.93
N PRO A 136 -5.53 -18.01 -1.33
CA PRO A 136 -6.03 -19.18 -2.05
C PRO A 136 -6.87 -18.80 -3.28
N GLU A 137 -6.81 -19.63 -4.31
CA GLU A 137 -7.64 -19.48 -5.51
C GLU A 137 -9.14 -19.47 -5.13
N GLY A 138 -9.91 -18.59 -5.78
CA GLY A 138 -11.36 -18.44 -5.53
C GLY A 138 -11.75 -17.33 -4.54
N ILE A 139 -10.79 -16.67 -3.87
CA ILE A 139 -11.06 -15.42 -3.13
C ILE A 139 -10.78 -14.24 -4.07
N PRO A 140 -11.80 -13.47 -4.50
CA PRO A 140 -11.59 -12.30 -5.34
C PRO A 140 -10.67 -11.30 -4.63
N SER A 141 -9.55 -10.98 -5.26
CA SER A 141 -8.65 -9.94 -4.79
C SER A 141 -9.37 -8.59 -4.84
N PRO A 142 -9.48 -7.84 -3.72
CA PRO A 142 -10.06 -6.49 -3.75
C PRO A 142 -9.25 -5.54 -4.63
N ALA A 143 -7.98 -5.85 -4.95
CA ALA A 143 -7.17 -5.09 -5.90
C ALA A 143 -7.67 -5.23 -7.35
N LYS A 144 -8.28 -6.37 -7.71
CA LYS A 144 -8.80 -6.60 -9.07
C LYS A 144 -10.18 -5.99 -9.30
N ALA A 145 -10.91 -5.63 -8.25
CA ALA A 145 -12.22 -4.97 -8.33
C ALA A 145 -12.14 -3.43 -8.52
N GLY A 146 -10.93 -2.84 -8.51
CA GLY A 146 -10.71 -1.39 -8.47
C GLY A 146 -10.72 -0.65 -9.81
N SER A 147 -11.41 -1.12 -10.85
CA SER A 147 -11.55 -0.39 -12.12
C SER A 147 -12.52 0.81 -12.05
N GLU A 148 -13.19 1.05 -10.92
CA GLU A 148 -14.20 2.10 -10.76
C GLU A 148 -13.89 3.14 -9.68
N PHE A 149 -12.61 3.46 -9.41
CA PHE A 149 -12.30 4.72 -8.73
C PHE A 149 -12.19 5.83 -9.79
N GLY A 150 -13.37 6.29 -10.25
CA GLY A 150 -13.53 7.35 -11.22
C GLY A 150 -12.74 8.59 -10.82
N SER A 151 -11.87 9.03 -11.71
CA SER A 151 -11.31 10.38 -11.68
C SER A 151 -12.49 11.35 -11.85
N SER A 152 -12.93 11.98 -10.77
CA SER A 152 -13.86 13.12 -10.84
C SER A 152 -13.10 14.30 -11.45
N ASP A 153 -13.07 14.32 -12.77
CA ASP A 153 -12.47 15.39 -13.55
C ASP A 153 -13.40 16.61 -13.57
N SER A 154 -12.80 17.77 -13.33
CA SER A 154 -13.29 19.12 -13.65
C SER A 154 -14.65 19.58 -13.10
N ARG A 155 -14.58 20.35 -12.01
CA ARG A 155 -15.49 21.48 -11.76
C ARG A 155 -15.44 22.41 -12.98
N HIS A 156 -16.50 22.46 -13.77
CA HIS A 156 -16.76 23.59 -14.67
C HIS A 156 -17.23 24.77 -13.81
N SER A 157 -16.46 25.85 -13.86
CA SER A 157 -16.85 27.17 -13.42
C SER A 157 -17.45 27.94 -14.61
N GLU A 158 -18.77 28.10 -14.61
CA GLU A 158 -19.47 29.25 -15.19
C GLU A 158 -20.56 29.57 -14.14
N GLY A 159 -20.57 30.70 -13.43
CA GLY A 159 -20.30 32.06 -13.91
C GLY A 159 -21.64 32.68 -14.30
N ILE A 160 -22.36 33.22 -13.31
CA ILE A 160 -23.42 34.22 -13.50
C ILE A 160 -22.77 35.54 -13.89
#